data_AF-A0A3D0ND90-F1
#
_entry.id   AF-A0A3D0ND90-F1
#
_cell.length_a   1.000
_cell.length_b   1.000
_cell.length_c   1.000
_cell.angle_alpha   90.00
_cell.angle_beta   90.00
_cell.angle_gamma   90.00
#
_symmetry.space_group_name_H-M   'P 1'
#
loop_
_entity.id
_entity.type
_entity.pdbx_description
1 polymer ?
#
loop_
_entity_poly.entity_id
_entity_poly.type
_entity_poly.pdbx_seq_one_letter_code
_entity_poly.pdbx_strand_id
1 'polypeptide(L)'
;MAKCDEGYLCQVCGHEVEQIVESDLYLRFILGLVDPEILHVAAERHLRCNPTLAQYIVHPEFPPLQVDGDFDKRQLDPEFVATREKEVTAGYQRLLEVAEKQIPITEMRVG
;
A
#
# COMPACT_ATOMS: atom_id res chain seq x y z
N MET A 1 -28.83 2.59 -0.75
CA MET A 1 -27.88 3.70 -0.54
C MET A 1 -26.51 3.05 -0.48
N ALA A 2 -25.74 3.20 -1.55
CA ALA A 2 -24.49 2.48 -1.74
C ALA A 2 -23.35 3.18 -0.98
N LYS A 3 -22.36 2.43 -0.51
CA LYS A 3 -21.11 2.89 0.14
C LYS A 3 -20.20 3.69 -0.83
N CYS A 4 -20.77 4.58 -1.64
CA CYS A 4 -20.05 5.22 -2.74
C CYS A 4 -19.67 6.67 -2.48
N ASP A 5 -20.12 7.28 -1.37
CA ASP A 5 -19.97 8.73 -1.14
C ASP A 5 -19.11 9.11 0.08
N GLU A 6 -18.57 8.14 0.83
CA GLU A 6 -17.53 8.38 1.84
C GLU A 6 -16.26 7.70 1.32
N GLY A 7 -15.15 8.46 1.19
CA GLY A 7 -13.86 7.86 0.89
C GLY A 7 -13.57 6.73 1.88
N TYR A 8 -12.88 5.67 1.46
CA TYR A 8 -12.60 4.56 2.36
C TYR A 8 -11.85 5.08 3.60
N LEU A 9 -12.51 5.07 4.76
CA LEU A 9 -11.94 5.59 5.99
C LEU A 9 -10.79 4.69 6.44
N CYS A 10 -9.65 5.31 6.71
CA CYS A 10 -8.53 4.61 7.31
C CYS A 10 -8.93 4.15 8.73
N GLN A 11 -8.97 2.84 8.95
CA GLN A 11 -9.32 2.27 10.26
C GLN A 11 -8.33 2.60 11.40
N VAL A 12 -7.16 3.17 11.08
CA VAL A 12 -6.10 3.52 12.06
C VAL A 12 -6.22 4.96 12.50
N CYS A 13 -6.29 5.91 11.56
CA CYS A 13 -6.32 7.34 11.88
C CYS A 13 -7.71 7.98 11.75
N GLY A 14 -8.70 7.28 11.20
CA GLY A 14 -10.07 7.75 11.02
C GLY A 14 -10.28 8.76 9.88
N HIS A 15 -9.23 9.11 9.13
CA HIS A 15 -9.33 10.04 7.98
C HIS A 15 -9.55 9.26 6.68
N GLU A 16 -10.12 9.92 5.67
CA GLU A 16 -10.29 9.36 4.33
C GLU A 16 -8.95 9.03 3.68
N VAL A 17 -8.90 7.90 2.96
CA VAL A 17 -7.84 7.63 2.00
C VAL A 17 -8.30 8.21 0.66
N GLU A 18 -7.82 9.42 0.35
CA GLU A 18 -8.34 10.22 -0.76
C GLU A 18 -7.81 9.72 -2.11
N GLN A 19 -6.54 9.28 -2.14
CA GLN A 19 -5.89 8.87 -3.37
C GLN A 19 -5.48 7.41 -3.34
N ILE A 20 -5.53 6.77 -4.50
CA ILE A 20 -5.12 5.37 -4.66
C ILE A 20 -3.66 5.16 -4.22
N VAL A 21 -2.79 6.15 -4.43
CA VAL A 21 -1.37 6.14 -4.06
C VAL A 21 -1.14 6.22 -2.55
N GLU A 22 -2.18 6.55 -1.78
CA GLU A 22 -2.14 6.55 -0.33
C GLU A 22 -2.69 5.23 0.25
N SER A 23 -3.29 4.36 -0.56
CA SER A 23 -3.98 3.15 -0.09
C SER A 23 -3.04 1.97 0.14
N ASP A 24 -3.02 1.50 1.39
CA ASP A 24 -2.39 0.24 1.76
C ASP A 24 -3.17 -0.97 1.22
N LEU A 25 -4.50 -0.89 1.14
CA LEU A 25 -5.30 -1.98 0.59
C LEU A 25 -4.94 -2.25 -0.88
N TYR A 26 -4.83 -1.20 -1.69
CA TYR A 26 -4.50 -1.31 -3.10
C TYR A 26 -3.05 -1.72 -3.35
N LEU A 27 -2.10 -1.25 -2.52
CA LEU A 27 -0.73 -1.78 -2.57
C LEU A 27 -0.71 -3.29 -2.28
N ARG A 28 -1.38 -3.73 -1.20
CA ARG A 28 -1.48 -5.15 -0.86
C ARG A 28 -2.16 -5.97 -1.96
N PHE A 29 -3.17 -5.43 -2.61
CA PHE A 29 -3.82 -6.06 -3.77
C PHE A 29 -2.84 -6.25 -4.94
N ILE A 30 -2.09 -5.20 -5.31
CA ILE A 30 -1.07 -5.28 -6.38
C ILE A 30 -0.01 -6.32 -6.05
N LEU A 31 0.40 -6.41 -4.78
CA LEU A 31 1.35 -7.39 -4.27
C LEU A 31 0.76 -8.81 -4.11
N GLY A 32 -0.51 -9.02 -4.45
CA GLY A 32 -1.18 -10.32 -4.34
C GLY A 32 -1.52 -10.76 -2.90
N LEU A 33 -1.42 -9.86 -1.93
CA LEU A 33 -1.66 -10.12 -0.50
C LEU A 33 -3.15 -10.01 -0.10
N VAL A 34 -4.01 -9.56 -1.02
CA VAL A 34 -5.46 -9.43 -0.84
C VAL A 34 -6.17 -10.09 -2.02
N ASP A 35 -7.18 -10.89 -1.71
CA ASP A 35 -8.04 -11.52 -2.72
C ASP A 35 -8.93 -10.46 -3.39
N PRO A 36 -9.02 -10.40 -4.75
CA PRO A 36 -9.92 -9.51 -5.46
C PRO A 36 -11.37 -9.60 -4.98
N GLU A 37 -11.84 -10.79 -4.60
CA GLU A 37 -13.22 -11.03 -4.19
C GLU A 37 -13.60 -10.27 -2.92
N ILE A 38 -12.65 -10.03 -2.02
CA ILE A 38 -12.90 -9.33 -0.75
C ILE A 38 -12.57 -7.84 -0.80
N LEU A 39 -12.04 -7.32 -1.93
CA LEU A 39 -11.53 -5.95 -2.02
C LEU A 39 -12.59 -4.90 -1.63
N HIS A 40 -13.85 -5.12 -2.02
CA HIS A 40 -14.98 -4.23 -1.75
C HIS A 40 -15.45 -4.20 -0.29
N VAL A 41 -15.01 -5.16 0.54
CA VAL A 41 -15.33 -5.25 1.97
C VAL A 41 -14.10 -5.17 2.88
N ALA A 42 -12.90 -5.25 2.30
CA ALA A 42 -11.65 -5.18 3.04
C ALA A 42 -11.48 -3.80 3.68
N ALA A 43 -10.93 -3.79 4.89
CA ALA A 43 -10.66 -2.55 5.60
C ALA A 43 -9.49 -1.79 4.95
N GLU A 44 -9.62 -0.47 4.90
CA GLU A 44 -8.66 0.45 4.29
C GLU A 44 -7.74 1.08 5.34
N ARG A 45 -6.49 1.39 4.94
CA ARG A 45 -5.53 2.17 5.70
C ARG A 45 -4.72 3.06 4.75
N HIS A 46 -4.23 4.20 5.25
CA HIS A 46 -3.12 4.86 4.55
C HIS A 46 -1.86 3.98 4.60
N LEU A 47 -0.99 4.11 3.60
CA LEU A 47 0.36 3.53 3.63
C LEU A 47 1.12 3.95 4.90
N ARG A 48 1.07 5.24 5.28
CA ARG A 48 1.68 5.74 6.52
C ARG A 48 1.09 5.13 7.80
N CYS A 49 -0.17 4.69 7.73
CA CYS A 49 -0.88 4.04 8.84
C CYS A 49 -0.57 2.54 8.92
N ASN A 50 0.13 1.97 7.93
CA ASN A 50 0.69 0.62 7.98
C ASN A 50 2.22 0.66 7.78
N PRO A 51 2.98 1.24 8.75
CA PRO A 51 4.39 1.50 8.55
C PRO A 51 5.22 0.21 8.48
N THR A 52 4.73 -0.92 9.00
CA THR A 52 5.42 -2.22 8.93
C THR A 52 5.59 -2.72 7.50
N LEU A 53 4.65 -2.41 6.59
CA LEU A 53 4.77 -2.68 5.16
C LEU A 53 5.39 -1.49 4.41
N ALA A 54 4.90 -0.28 4.69
CA ALA A 54 5.24 0.90 3.91
C ALA A 54 6.70 1.37 4.11
N GLN A 55 7.37 0.98 5.21
CA GLN A 55 8.80 1.24 5.40
C GLN A 55 9.69 0.65 4.29
N TYR A 56 9.22 -0.35 3.55
CA TYR A 56 9.95 -0.97 2.44
C TYR A 56 9.81 -0.20 1.12
N ILE A 57 9.00 0.87 1.06
CA ILE A 57 8.93 1.70 -0.14
C ILE A 57 10.17 2.60 -0.19
N VAL A 58 10.97 2.44 -1.25
CA VAL A 58 12.15 3.26 -1.55
C VAL A 58 11.92 3.98 -2.86
N HIS A 59 11.17 5.09 -2.80
CA HIS A 59 10.79 5.87 -3.97
C HIS A 59 10.91 7.38 -3.70
N PRO A 60 11.37 8.22 -4.64
CA PRO A 60 11.51 9.67 -4.42
C PRO A 60 10.19 10.38 -4.06
N GLU A 61 9.07 9.87 -4.57
CA GLU A 61 7.73 10.41 -4.29
C GLU A 61 7.09 9.83 -3.01
N PHE A 62 7.79 8.97 -2.29
CA PHE A 62 7.31 8.41 -1.03
C PHE A 62 8.21 8.82 0.13
N PRO A 63 7.72 9.63 1.08
CA PRO A 63 8.49 9.99 2.26
C PRO A 63 8.91 8.74 3.05
N PRO A 64 10.21 8.53 3.34
CA PRO A 64 10.65 7.39 4.13
C PRO A 64 10.00 7.37 5.51
N LEU A 65 9.49 6.21 5.92
CA LEU A 65 8.91 6.03 7.25
C LEU A 65 9.96 5.50 8.22
N GLN A 66 9.97 6.06 9.43
CA GLN A 66 10.69 5.49 10.55
C GLN A 66 9.76 4.56 11.32
N VAL A 67 10.25 3.37 11.59
CA VAL A 67 9.62 2.38 12.46
C VAL A 67 10.55 2.17 13.63
N ASP A 68 10.00 2.19 14.84
CA ASP A 68 10.73 1.87 16.06
C ASP A 68 10.39 0.45 16.51
N GLY A 69 11.34 -0.21 17.18
CA GLY A 69 11.18 -1.56 17.74
C GLY A 69 11.44 -2.68 16.74
N ASP A 70 11.01 -3.90 17.10
CA ASP A 70 11.40 -5.16 16.43
C ASP A 70 10.99 -5.26 14.95
N PHE A 71 10.08 -4.40 14.50
CA PHE A 71 9.63 -4.35 13.09
C PHE A 71 10.40 -3.34 12.25
N ASP A 72 11.35 -2.59 12.83
CA ASP A 72 12.22 -1.69 12.08
C ASP A 72 13.09 -2.46 11.11
N LYS A 73 12.92 -2.22 9.80
CA LYS A 73 13.69 -2.90 8.75
C LYS A 73 15.21 -2.75 8.93
N ARG A 74 15.69 -1.69 9.59
CA ARG A 74 17.12 -1.48 9.87
C ARG A 74 17.71 -2.52 10.84
N GLN A 75 16.85 -3.22 11.58
CA GLN A 75 17.22 -4.27 12.54
C GLN A 75 17.03 -5.68 11.98
N LEU A 76 16.56 -5.82 10.74
CA LEU A 76 16.29 -7.11 10.11
C LEU A 76 17.44 -7.57 9.21
N ASP A 77 17.35 -8.81 8.74
CA ASP A 77 18.30 -9.38 7.80
C ASP A 77 18.40 -8.54 6.51
N PRO A 78 19.59 -8.08 6.08
CA PRO A 78 19.73 -7.21 4.93
C PRO A 78 19.26 -7.82 3.60
N GLU A 79 19.38 -9.14 3.40
CA GLU A 79 18.94 -9.79 2.16
C GLU A 79 17.41 -9.84 2.09
N PHE A 80 16.77 -10.15 3.22
CA PHE A 80 15.32 -10.03 3.37
C PHE A 80 14.87 -8.59 3.09
N VAL A 81 15.51 -7.60 3.70
CA VAL A 81 15.17 -6.18 3.53
C VAL A 81 15.28 -5.77 2.06
N ALA A 82 16.38 -6.10 1.39
CA ALA A 82 16.57 -5.77 -0.03
C ALA A 82 15.51 -6.40 -0.93
N THR A 83 15.13 -7.66 -0.65
CA THR A 83 14.04 -8.34 -1.37
C THR A 83 12.72 -7.62 -1.17
N ARG A 84 12.38 -7.29 0.08
CA ARG A 84 11.14 -6.59 0.42
C ARG A 84 11.11 -5.18 -0.15
N GLU A 85 12.22 -4.44 -0.11
CA GLU A 85 12.31 -3.11 -0.72
C GLU A 85 12.03 -3.15 -2.21
N LYS A 86 12.62 -4.12 -2.92
CA LYS A 86 12.39 -4.32 -4.35
C LYS A 86 10.92 -4.62 -4.66
N GLU A 87 10.32 -5.59 -3.95
CA GLU A 87 8.94 -6.00 -4.17
C GLU A 87 7.94 -4.87 -3.88
N VAL A 88 8.06 -4.26 -2.70
CA VAL A 88 7.10 -3.25 -2.22
C VAL A 88 7.26 -1.94 -3.01
N THR A 89 8.48 -1.56 -3.38
CA THR A 89 8.72 -0.40 -4.26
C THR A 89 8.14 -0.62 -5.66
N ALA A 90 8.30 -1.80 -6.25
CA ALA A 90 7.69 -2.11 -7.55
C ALA A 90 6.15 -2.07 -7.47
N GLY A 91 5.56 -2.55 -6.38
CA GLY A 91 4.13 -2.43 -6.12
C GLY A 91 3.67 -0.96 -6.04
N TYR A 92 4.42 -0.12 -5.34
CA TYR A 92 4.13 1.32 -5.23
C TYR A 92 4.25 2.05 -6.57
N GLN A 93 5.29 1.76 -7.36
CA GLN A 93 5.42 2.30 -8.73
C GLN A 93 4.23 1.94 -9.60
N ARG A 94 3.73 0.71 -9.48
CA ARG A 94 2.54 0.28 -10.22
C ARG A 94 1.26 1.00 -9.76
N LEU A 95 1.18 1.35 -8.47
CA LEU A 95 0.11 2.17 -7.92
C LEU A 95 0.14 3.60 -8.48
N LEU A 96 1.34 4.19 -8.60
CA LEU A 96 1.55 5.48 -9.26
C LEU A 96 1.11 5.42 -10.73
N GLU A 97 1.50 4.37 -11.46
CA GLU A 97 1.08 4.20 -12.86
C GLU A 97 -0.43 4.08 -13.02
N VAL A 98 -1.10 3.37 -12.11
CA VAL A 98 -2.57 3.27 -12.10
C VAL A 98 -3.21 4.64 -11.91
N ALA A 99 -2.68 5.44 -10.97
CA ALA A 99 -3.17 6.78 -10.71
C ALA A 99 -2.96 7.72 -11.91
N GLU A 100 -1.76 7.69 -12.51
CA GLU A 100 -1.38 8.53 -13.65
C GLU A 100 -2.20 8.19 -14.91
N LYS A 101 -2.33 6.91 -15.23
CA LYS A 101 -2.96 6.43 -16.47
C LYS A 101 -4.48 6.23 -16.33
N GLN A 102 -5.03 6.38 -15.13
CA GLN A 102 -6.44 6.13 -14.80
C GLN A 102 -6.92 4.73 -15.24
N ILE A 103 -6.04 3.72 -15.13
CA ILE A 103 -6.33 2.34 -15.51
C ILE A 103 -7.11 1.66 -14.37
N PRO A 104 -8.08 0.77 -14.65
CA PRO A 104 -8.71 -0.02 -13.61
C PRO A 104 -7.69 -0.88 -12.85
N ILE A 105 -7.62 -0.76 -11.52
CA ILE A 105 -6.63 -1.48 -10.71
C ILE A 105 -6.71 -3.00 -10.86
N THR A 106 -7.89 -3.54 -11.16
CA THR A 106 -8.12 -4.97 -11.40
C THR A 106 -7.33 -5.55 -12.56
N GLU A 107 -6.84 -4.73 -13.49
CA GLU A 107 -6.04 -5.16 -14.64
C GLU A 107 -4.53 -5.26 -14.32
N MET A 108 -4.11 -4.85 -13.11
CA MET A 108 -2.70 -4.60 -12.79
C MET A 108 -2.08 -5.58 -11.79
N ARG A 109 -2.80 -6.62 -11.35
CA ARG A 109 -2.26 -7.66 -10.48
C ARG A 109 -1.14 -8.44 -11.20
N VAL A 110 0.02 -8.55 -10.57
CA VAL A 110 1.06 -9.48 -11.01
C VAL A 110 0.65 -10.87 -10.52
N GLY A 111 0.40 -11.77 -11.47
CA GLY A 111 0.10 -13.18 -11.20
C GLY A 111 1.33 -13.96 -10.76
#